data_AF-A0A2K4WGQ9-F1
#
_entry.id   AF-A0A2K4WGQ9-F1
#
_cell.length_a   1.000
_cell.length_b   1.000
_cell.length_c   1.000
_cell.angle_alpha   90.00
_cell.angle_beta   90.00
_cell.angle_gamma   90.00
#
_symmetry.space_group_name_H-M   'P 1'
#
loop_
_entity.id
_entity.type
_entity.pdbx_description
1 polymer ?
#
loop_
_entity_poly.entity_id
_entity_poly.type
_entity_poly.pdbx_seq_one_letter_code
_entity_poly.pdbx_strand_id
1 'polypeptide(L)'
;MKVSDLDIAELLGVISPAISEVMFKGLDQSTPAHVWRERVKISAEVMGRITAVLQCGDEVGPEIHDLIALCTGHMQTGYEQSFASVLGPGGSLSKIHKT
;
A
#
# COMPACT_ATOMS: atom_id res chain seq x y z
N MET A 1 16.97 18.58 -12.38
CA MET A 1 16.87 17.26 -11.73
C MET A 1 15.67 16.57 -12.33
N LYS A 2 15.87 15.41 -12.93
CA LYS A 2 14.82 14.62 -13.58
C LYS A 2 14.36 13.49 -12.65
N VAL A 3 13.17 12.94 -12.90
CA VAL A 3 12.67 11.80 -12.10
C VAL A 3 13.50 10.56 -12.37
N SER A 4 13.95 10.40 -13.61
CA SER A 4 14.89 9.35 -14.03
C SER A 4 16.25 9.39 -13.32
N ASP A 5 16.62 10.53 -12.70
CA ASP A 5 17.86 10.67 -11.93
C ASP A 5 17.71 10.20 -10.46
N LEU A 6 16.49 9.90 -10.00
CA LEU A 6 16.20 9.58 -8.60
C LEU A 6 16.31 8.08 -8.34
N ASP A 7 16.79 7.72 -7.14
CA ASP A 7 16.60 6.37 -6.62
C ASP A 7 15.13 6.19 -6.25
N ILE A 8 14.39 5.51 -7.12
CA ILE A 8 12.96 5.28 -6.97
C ILE A 8 12.67 4.42 -5.73
N ALA A 9 13.56 3.50 -5.36
CA ALA A 9 13.36 2.67 -4.17
C ALA A 9 13.52 3.50 -2.89
N GLU A 10 14.54 4.36 -2.84
CA GLU A 10 14.72 5.31 -1.73
C GLU A 10 13.52 6.27 -1.62
N LEU A 11 13.09 6.83 -2.74
CA LEU A 11 11.94 7.74 -2.79
C LEU A 11 10.65 7.06 -2.32
N LEU A 12 10.38 5.84 -2.76
CA LEU A 12 9.23 5.05 -2.29
C LEU A 12 9.35 4.73 -0.79
N GLY A 13 10.57 4.53 -0.28
CA GLY A 13 10.85 4.36 1.14
C GLY A 13 10.45 5.58 1.99
N VAL A 14 10.56 6.79 1.43
CA VAL A 14 10.13 8.04 2.09
C VAL A 14 8.63 8.30 1.92
N ILE A 15 8.07 8.04 0.74
CA ILE A 15 6.64 8.28 0.45
C ILE A 15 5.74 7.33 1.23
N SER A 16 6.11 6.04 1.31
CA SER A 16 5.25 5.00 1.89
C SER A 16 4.82 5.30 3.35
N PRO A 17 5.72 5.69 4.28
CA PRO A 17 5.32 6.10 5.63
C PRO A 17 4.40 7.32 5.65
N ALA A 18 4.67 8.35 4.83
CA ALA A 18 3.87 9.57 4.79
C ALA A 18 2.44 9.31 4.30
N ILE A 19 2.29 8.47 3.27
CA ILE A 19 0.97 8.04 2.80
C ILE A 19 0.27 7.18 3.85
N SER A 20 1.00 6.26 4.51
CA SER A 20 0.43 5.39 5.55
C SER A 20 -0.17 6.20 6.70
N GLU A 21 0.49 7.27 7.14
CA GLU A 21 -0.03 8.15 8.20
C GLU A 21 -1.41 8.74 7.84
N VAL A 22 -1.58 9.16 6.59
CA VAL A 22 -2.86 9.70 6.09
C VAL A 22 -3.90 8.59 5.92
N MET A 23 -3.51 7.47 5.34
CA MET A 23 -4.40 6.36 4.99
C MET A 23 -4.97 5.63 6.21
N PHE A 24 -4.18 5.51 7.28
CA PHE A 24 -4.55 4.80 8.50
C PHE A 24 -4.90 5.73 9.66
N LYS A 25 -5.05 7.04 9.39
CA LYS A 25 -5.43 8.03 10.40
C LYS A 25 -6.73 7.64 11.10
N GLY A 26 -6.69 7.62 12.43
CA GLY A 26 -7.84 7.32 13.27
C GLY A 26 -8.21 5.84 13.36
N LEU A 27 -7.41 4.94 12.77
CA LEU A 27 -7.54 3.51 13.05
C LEU A 27 -6.72 3.13 14.28
N ASP A 28 -7.25 2.20 15.05
CA ASP A 28 -6.62 1.66 16.25
C ASP A 28 -6.96 0.17 16.44
N GLN A 29 -6.60 -0.40 17.59
CA GLN A 29 -6.85 -1.80 17.90
C GLN A 29 -8.34 -2.13 18.13
N SER A 30 -9.19 -1.14 18.38
CA SER A 30 -10.63 -1.31 18.51
C SER A 30 -11.35 -1.32 17.16
N THR A 31 -10.68 -0.83 16.12
CA THR A 31 -11.21 -0.78 14.77
C THR A 31 -11.50 -2.19 14.24
N PRO A 32 -12.71 -2.45 13.70
CA PRO A 32 -13.04 -3.74 13.13
C PRO A 32 -12.08 -4.16 12.02
N ALA A 33 -11.72 -5.45 11.99
CA ALA A 33 -10.78 -6.00 11.01
C ALA A 33 -11.20 -5.78 9.54
N HIS A 34 -12.49 -5.67 9.24
CA HIS A 34 -12.93 -5.39 7.87
C HIS A 34 -12.56 -3.96 7.41
N VAL A 35 -12.62 -2.98 8.30
CA VAL A 35 -12.21 -1.59 8.01
C VAL A 35 -10.71 -1.52 7.76
N TRP A 36 -9.92 -2.24 8.55
CA TRP A 36 -8.48 -2.40 8.30
C TRP A 36 -8.21 -2.95 6.89
N ARG A 37 -8.90 -4.03 6.49
CA ARG A 37 -8.73 -4.63 5.15
C ARG A 37 -9.11 -3.67 4.02
N GLU A 38 -10.18 -2.90 4.17
CA GLU A 38 -10.56 -1.89 3.17
C GLU A 38 -9.50 -0.79 3.05
N ARG A 39 -8.99 -0.28 4.17
CA ARG A 39 -7.94 0.75 4.18
C ARG A 39 -6.64 0.26 3.54
N VAL A 40 -6.27 -0.99 3.78
CA VAL A 40 -5.11 -1.63 3.14
C VAL A 40 -5.27 -1.71 1.63
N LYS A 41 -6.46 -2.09 1.13
CA LYS A 41 -6.72 -2.13 -0.32
C LYS A 41 -6.56 -0.76 -0.97
N ILE A 42 -7.12 0.28 -0.35
CA ILE A 42 -6.98 1.66 -0.84
C ILE A 42 -5.52 2.10 -0.79
N SER A 43 -4.80 1.79 0.29
CA SER A 43 -3.37 2.10 0.40
C SER A 43 -2.54 1.43 -0.70
N ALA A 44 -2.86 0.17 -1.03
CA ALA A 44 -2.20 -0.55 -2.12
C ALA A 44 -2.47 0.08 -3.49
N GLU A 45 -3.71 0.53 -3.74
CA GLU A 45 -4.04 1.26 -4.99
C GLU A 45 -3.30 2.59 -5.09
N VAL A 46 -3.26 3.38 -4.01
CA VAL A 46 -2.55 4.67 -3.99
C VAL A 46 -1.07 4.47 -4.23
N MET A 47 -0.43 3.54 -3.49
CA MET A 47 0.98 3.25 -3.67
C MET A 47 1.27 2.66 -5.04
N GLY A 48 0.43 1.75 -5.55
CA GLY A 48 0.56 1.17 -6.88
C GLY A 48 0.55 2.23 -7.98
N ARG A 49 -0.34 3.23 -7.89
CA ARG A 49 -0.39 4.35 -8.83
C ARG A 49 0.84 5.25 -8.75
N ILE A 50 1.29 5.58 -7.54
CA ILE A 50 2.50 6.38 -7.34
C ILE A 50 3.72 5.65 -7.93
N THR A 51 3.87 4.36 -7.62
CA THR A 51 4.96 3.53 -8.15
C THR A 51 4.91 3.47 -9.67
N ALA A 52 3.74 3.27 -10.28
CA ALA A 52 3.60 3.25 -11.73
C ALA A 52 4.05 4.56 -12.39
N VAL A 53 3.61 5.72 -11.84
CA VAL A 53 4.03 7.03 -12.34
C VAL A 53 5.53 7.24 -12.20
N LEU A 54 6.11 6.86 -11.06
CA LEU A 54 7.55 7.00 -10.82
C LEU A 54 8.37 6.09 -11.75
N GLN A 55 7.85 4.91 -12.10
CA GLN A 55 8.51 3.99 -13.03
C GLN A 55 8.46 4.46 -14.50
N CYS A 56 7.52 5.32 -14.87
CA CYS A 56 7.52 5.96 -16.18
C CYS A 56 8.69 6.95 -16.36
N GLY A 57 9.36 7.35 -15.27
CA GLY A 57 10.46 8.30 -15.32
C GLY A 57 9.97 9.71 -15.63
N ASP A 58 10.43 10.28 -16.75
CA ASP A 58 10.22 11.70 -17.06
C ASP A 58 8.88 11.99 -17.76
N GLU A 59 8.29 10.99 -18.42
CA GLU A 59 7.06 11.14 -19.19
C GLU A 59 6.11 9.97 -18.93
N VAL A 60 4.81 10.27 -18.79
CA VAL A 60 3.77 9.25 -18.59
C VAL A 60 3.22 8.83 -19.96
N GLY A 61 3.59 7.63 -20.39
CA GLY A 61 3.15 7.05 -21.66
C GLY A 61 1.74 6.43 -21.59
N PRO A 62 1.15 6.07 -22.76
CA PRO A 62 -0.17 5.43 -22.84
C PRO A 62 -0.29 4.10 -22.10
N GLU A 63 0.84 3.42 -21.86
CA GLU A 63 0.96 2.17 -21.09
C GLU A 63 0.77 2.35 -19.57
N ILE A 64 0.59 3.58 -19.09
CA ILE A 64 0.43 3.87 -17.65
C ILE A 64 -0.70 3.05 -17.01
N HIS A 65 -1.76 2.75 -17.74
CA HIS A 65 -2.86 1.95 -17.21
C HIS A 65 -2.44 0.52 -16.89
N ASP A 66 -1.61 -0.09 -17.72
CA ASP A 66 -1.07 -1.44 -17.50
C ASP A 66 -0.06 -1.45 -16.36
N LEU A 67 0.78 -0.42 -16.27
CA LEU A 67 1.71 -0.23 -15.15
C LEU A 67 0.97 -0.03 -13.83
N ILE A 68 -0.08 0.79 -13.80
CA ILE A 68 -0.93 0.97 -12.61
C ILE A 68 -1.53 -0.37 -12.18
N ALA A 69 -2.08 -1.14 -13.11
CA ALA A 69 -2.67 -2.44 -12.81
C ALA A 69 -1.63 -3.41 -12.24
N LEU A 70 -0.45 -3.48 -12.86
CA LEU A 70 0.67 -4.30 -12.41
C LEU A 70 1.13 -3.90 -11.00
N CYS A 71 1.49 -2.64 -10.80
CA CYS A 71 2.00 -2.15 -9.52
C CYS A 71 0.95 -2.28 -8.40
N THR A 72 -0.32 -2.00 -8.69
CA THR A 72 -1.42 -2.18 -7.73
C THR A 72 -1.57 -3.65 -7.33
N GLY A 73 -1.56 -4.57 -8.31
CA GLY A 73 -1.65 -6.00 -8.02
C GLY A 73 -0.48 -6.51 -7.17
N HIS A 74 0.74 -6.03 -7.44
CA HIS A 74 1.91 -6.32 -6.63
C HIS A 74 1.76 -5.83 -5.19
N MET A 75 1.31 -4.58 -5.00
CA MET A 75 1.11 -4.00 -3.67
C MET A 75 0.00 -4.73 -2.90
N GLN A 76 -1.12 -5.02 -3.55
CA GLN A 76 -2.23 -5.77 -2.94
C GLN A 76 -1.77 -7.15 -2.48
N THR A 77 -1.07 -7.90 -3.33
CA THR A 77 -0.55 -9.24 -2.99
C THR A 77 0.41 -9.18 -1.80
N GLY A 78 1.37 -8.24 -1.81
CA GLY A 78 2.33 -8.09 -0.71
C GLY A 78 1.67 -7.68 0.60
N TYR A 79 0.67 -6.80 0.54
CA TYR A 79 -0.08 -6.36 1.71
C TYR A 79 -1.00 -7.45 2.24
N GLU A 80 -1.68 -8.20 1.38
CA GLU A 80 -2.51 -9.34 1.79
C GLU A 80 -1.70 -10.41 2.51
N GLN A 81 -0.51 -10.74 2.01
CA GLN A 81 0.41 -11.66 2.68
C GLN A 81 0.83 -11.15 4.06
N SER A 82 1.22 -9.87 4.13
CA SER A 82 1.62 -9.23 5.39
C SER A 82 0.46 -9.17 6.39
N PHE A 83 -0.75 -8.82 5.93
CA PHE A 83 -1.93 -8.72 6.78
C PHE A 83 -2.53 -10.07 7.14
N ALA A 84 -2.35 -11.12 6.35
CA ALA A 84 -2.74 -12.47 6.75
C ALA A 84 -1.99 -12.90 8.03
N SER A 85 -0.75 -12.45 8.21
CA SER A 85 0.00 -12.71 9.45
C SER A 85 -0.54 -11.95 10.68
N VAL A 86 -1.25 -10.82 10.47
CA VAL A 86 -1.75 -9.93 11.53
C VAL A 86 -3.24 -10.13 11.83
N LEU A 87 -4.05 -10.31 10.78
CA LEU A 87 -5.52 -10.43 10.78
C LEU A 87 -6.01 -11.83 10.36
N GLY A 88 -5.12 -12.78 10.07
CA GLY A 88 -5.47 -14.18 9.84
C GLY A 88 -5.56 -14.98 11.15
N PRO A 89 -6.02 -16.24 11.12
CA PRO A 89 -6.14 -17.08 12.31
C PRO A 89 -4.81 -17.14 13.11
N GLY A 90 -4.82 -16.69 14.36
CA GLY A 90 -3.62 -16.62 15.22
C GLY A 90 -2.84 -15.31 15.15
N GLY A 91 -3.21 -14.38 14.27
CA GLY A 91 -2.61 -13.04 14.17
C GLY A 91 -2.88 -12.16 15.39
N SER A 92 -2.00 -11.18 15.62
CA SER A 92 -2.03 -10.30 16.79
C SER A 92 -3.35 -9.54 16.97
N LEU A 93 -4.05 -9.23 15.88
CA LEU A 93 -5.34 -8.55 15.86
C LEU A 93 -6.53 -9.50 15.64
N SER A 94 -6.29 -10.80 15.46
CA SER A 94 -7.31 -11.84 15.35
C SER A 94 -7.76 -12.42 16.69
N LYS A 95 -7.14 -12.00 17.80
CA LYS A 95 -7.61 -12.37 19.12
C LYS A 95 -8.94 -11.68 19.36
N ILE A 96 -10.03 -12.42 19.08
CA ILE A 96 -11.35 -12.17 19.62
C ILE A 96 -11.14 -11.94 21.12
N HIS A 97 -11.41 -10.71 21.60
CA HIS A 97 -11.59 -10.47 23.02
C HIS A 97 -12.77 -11.34 23.45
N LYS A 98 -12.49 -12.56 23.92
CA LYS A 98 -13.43 -13.31 24.73
C LYS A 98 -13.45 -12.60 26.08
N THR A 99 -14.42 -11.70 26.24
CA THR A 99 -14.97 -11.37 27.57
C THR A 99 -15.38 -12.64 28.29
#